data_AF-A0A136L345-F1
#
_entry.id   AF-A0A136L345-F1
#
_cell.length_a   1.000
_cell.length_b   1.000
_cell.length_c   1.000
_cell.angle_alpha   90.00
_cell.angle_beta   90.00
_cell.angle_gamma   90.00
#
_symmetry.space_group_name_H-M   'P 1'
#
loop_
_entity.id
_entity.type
_entity.pdbx_description
1 polymer ?
#
loop_
_entity_poly.entity_id
_entity_poly.type
_entity_poly.pdbx_seq_one_letter_code
_entity_poly.pdbx_strand_id
1 'polypeptide(L)' 'MIEAIVENGVVTGFNIIDTGSGYTSSPTITVAGSDVSATAVLSFTQDFETNGSITEIVINK' A
#
# COMPACT_ATOMS: atom_id res chain seq x y z
N MET A 1 -4.05 -3.58 7.43
CA MET A 1 -5.05 -2.49 7.27
C MET A 1 -4.36 -1.23 6.76
N ILE A 2 -4.97 -0.50 5.83
CA ILE A 2 -4.40 0.72 5.22
C ILE A 2 -5.44 1.83 5.26
N GLU A 3 -5.00 3.04 5.60
CA GLU A 3 -5.83 4.25 5.61
C GLU A 3 -5.26 5.28 4.63
N ALA A 4 -6.13 5.99 3.90
CA ALA A 4 -5.72 7.08 3.03
C ALA A 4 -5.65 8.40 3.81
N ILE A 5 -4.61 9.18 3.56
CA ILE A 5 -4.47 10.55 4.07
C ILE A 5 -5.03 11.48 3.00
N VAL A 6 -6.09 12.20 3.34
CA VAL A 6 -6.79 13.12 2.44
C VAL A 6 -6.70 14.53 2.98
N GLU A 7 -6.10 15.43 2.20
CA GLU A 7 -6.03 16.86 2.50
C GLU A 7 -6.67 17.66 1.37
N ASN A 8 -7.58 18.57 1.69
CA ASN A 8 -8.31 19.39 0.72
C ASN A 8 -9.03 18.59 -0.40
N GLY A 9 -9.49 17.37 -0.09
CA GLY A 9 -10.16 16.50 -1.06
C GLY A 9 -9.23 15.74 -2.01
N VAL A 10 -7.91 15.79 -1.77
CA VAL A 10 -6.91 15.06 -2.56
C VAL A 10 -6.18 14.06 -1.67
N VAL A 11 -5.93 12.86 -2.18
CA VAL A 11 -5.12 11.85 -1.50
C VAL A 11 -3.66 12.31 -1.52
N THR A 12 -3.10 12.59 -0.34
CA THR A 12 -1.71 13.05 -0.18
C THR A 12 -0.77 11.93 0.26
N GLY A 13 -1.30 10.82 0.77
CA GLY A 13 -0.51 9.66 1.17
C GLY A 13 -1.36 8.53 1.73
N PHE A 14 -0.68 7.52 2.30
CA PHE A 14 -1.31 6.38 2.95
C PHE A 14 -0.60 6.07 4.27
N ASN A 15 -1.38 5.76 5.31
CA ASN A 15 -0.87 5.21 6.56
C ASN A 15 -1.04 3.68 6.54
N ILE A 16 0.06 2.95 6.68
CA ILE A 16 0.06 1.49 6.71
C ILE A 16 0.02 1.04 8.17
N ILE A 17 -1.14 0.58 8.61
CA ILE A 17 -1.35 0.15 10.01
C ILE A 17 -0.99 -1.33 10.16
N ASP A 18 -1.23 -2.11 9.12
CA ASP A 18 -0.80 -3.50 9.05
C ASP A 18 -0.48 -3.83 7.58
N THR A 19 0.76 -4.25 7.39
CA THR A 19 1.42 -4.49 6.10
C THR A 19 0.98 -5.80 5.46
N GLY A 20 0.39 -6.71 6.24
CA GLY A 20 0.24 -8.11 5.88
C GLY A 20 1.58 -8.79 5.54
N SER A 21 1.48 -10.04 5.11
CA SER A 21 2.58 -10.83 4.57
C SER A 21 2.05 -11.84 3.56
N GLY A 22 2.95 -12.46 2.79
CA GLY A 22 2.62 -13.46 1.78
C GLY A 22 2.27 -12.91 0.40
N TYR A 23 2.42 -11.59 0.17
CA TYR A 23 2.26 -11.04 -1.17
C TYR A 23 3.40 -11.53 -2.08
N THR A 24 3.06 -12.27 -3.13
CA THR A 24 4.01 -12.76 -4.14
C THR A 24 4.21 -11.78 -5.29
N SER A 25 3.41 -10.72 -5.36
CA SER A 25 3.47 -9.66 -6.37
C SER A 25 2.87 -8.40 -5.79
N SER A 26 3.40 -7.24 -6.20
CA SER A 26 2.93 -5.92 -5.74
C SER A 26 1.43 -5.74 -6.01
N PRO A 27 0.59 -5.60 -4.97
CA PRO A 27 -0.82 -5.36 -5.18
C PRO A 27 -1.06 -3.96 -5.76
N THR A 28 -2.13 -3.84 -6.54
CA THR A 28 -2.66 -2.54 -6.96
C THR A 28 -3.65 -2.04 -5.91
N ILE A 29 -3.46 -0.82 -5.45
CA ILE A 29 -4.31 -0.16 -4.46
C ILE A 29 -5.17 0.87 -5.20
N THR A 30 -6.48 0.79 -5.01
CA THR A 30 -7.45 1.73 -5.59
C THR A 30 -8.17 2.47 -4.49
N VAL A 31 -8.35 3.78 -4.65
CA VAL A 31 -9.14 4.59 -3.72
C VAL A 31 -10.57 4.66 -4.23
N ALA A 32 -11.52 4.08 -3.49
CA ALA A 32 -12.92 4.07 -3.88
C ALA A 32 -13.45 5.51 -4.03
N GLY A 33 -14.06 5.83 -5.17
CA GLY A 33 -14.58 7.17 -5.46
C GLY A 33 -13.52 8.16 -5.98
N SER A 34 -12.33 7.69 -6.35
CA SER A 34 -11.27 8.50 -6.96
C SER A 34 -10.62 7.74 -8.12
N ASP A 35 -10.09 8.47 -9.11
CA ASP A 35 -9.28 7.90 -10.21
C ASP A 35 -7.81 7.69 -9.80
N VAL A 36 -7.48 7.86 -8.52
CA VAL A 36 -6.14 7.63 -7.98
C VAL A 36 -5.86 6.14 -7.90
N SER A 37 -4.78 5.72 -8.56
CA SER A 37 -4.18 4.40 -8.38
C SER A 37 -2.86 4.52 -7.62
N ALA A 38 -2.57 3.52 -6.80
CA ALA A 38 -1.31 3.41 -6.08
C ALA A 38 -0.75 2.00 -6.18
N THR A 39 0.56 1.88 -6.10
CA THR A 39 1.27 0.60 -6.14
C THR A 39 1.98 0.38 -4.82
N ALA A 40 1.83 -0.82 -4.26
CA ALA A 40 2.56 -1.21 -3.06
C ALA A 40 3.96 -1.72 -3.42
N VAL A 41 4.96 -1.27 -2.67
CA VAL A 41 6.31 -1.84 -2.67
C VAL A 41 6.34 -2.96 -1.63
N LEU A 42 6.94 -4.08 -2.02
CA LEU A 42 7.06 -5.26 -1.17
C LEU A 42 8.50 -5.43 -0.68
N SER A 43 8.63 -5.97 0.53
CA SER A 43 9.88 -6.52 1.05
C SER A 43 9.77 -8.04 1.18
N PHE A 44 10.79 -8.73 0.67
CA PHE A 44 10.90 -10.18 0.76
C PHE A 44 11.99 -10.53 1.77
N THR A 45 11.64 -11.37 2.73
CA THR A 45 12.50 -11.76 3.85
C THR A 45 12.54 -13.29 3.97
N GLN A 46 13.47 -13.83 4.75
CA GLN A 46 13.52 -15.28 5.02
C GLN A 46 12.57 -15.71 6.15
N ASP A 47 11.99 -14.75 6.86
CA ASP A 47 11.02 -15.02 7.92
C ASP A 47 9.63 -15.18 7.31
N PHE A 48 9.01 -16.34 7.55
CA PHE A 48 7.70 -16.67 7.00
C PHE A 48 6.62 -15.68 7.43
N GLU A 49 6.76 -15.03 8.58
CA GLU A 49 5.78 -14.07 9.08
C GLU A 49 5.85 -12.72 8.37
N THR A 50 7.02 -12.33 7.86
CA THR A 50 7.25 -10.99 7.26
C THR A 50 7.57 -11.02 5.77
N ASN A 51 7.74 -12.20 5.19
CA ASN A 51 8.06 -12.34 3.78
C ASN A 51 6.91 -11.85 2.89
N GLY A 52 7.22 -10.97 1.93
CA GLY A 52 6.22 -10.39 1.04
C GLY A 52 5.30 -9.42 1.78
N SER A 53 5.85 -8.60 2.69
CA SER A 53 5.11 -7.55 3.40
C SER A 53 5.17 -6.22 2.63
N ILE A 54 4.12 -5.41 2.75
CA ILE A 54 4.09 -4.06 2.15
C ILE A 54 4.97 -3.12 2.97
N THR A 55 5.92 -2.44 2.32
CA THR A 55 6.80 -1.46 2.99
C THR A 55 6.50 -0.02 2.63
N GLU A 56 5.96 0.21 1.44
CA GLU A 56 5.66 1.54 0.93
C GLU A 56 4.45 1.49 -0.01
N ILE A 57 3.73 2.60 -0.12
CA ILE A 57 2.67 2.77 -1.10
C ILE A 57 2.98 4.04 -1.88
N VAL A 58 3.10 3.89 -3.20
CA VAL A 58 3.42 4.97 -4.12
C VAL A 58 2.16 5.34 -4.89
N ILE A 59 1.76 6.61 -4.82
CA ILE A 59 0.67 7.15 -5.67
C ILE A 59 1.19 7.29 -7.10
N ASN A 60 0.51 6.65 -8.04
CA ASN A 60 0.81 6.79 -9.46
C ASN A 60 0.16 8.09 -9.95
N LYS A 61 0.98 9.09 -10.29
CA LYS A 61 0.54 10.36 -10.90
C LYS A 61 0.60 10.29 -12.41
#